data_AF-A0A174IKQ4-F1
#
_entry.id   AF-A0A174IKQ4-F1
#
_cell.length_a   1.000
_cell.length_b   1.000
_cell.length_c   1.000
_cell.angle_alpha   90.00
_cell.angle_beta   90.00
_cell.angle_gamma   90.00
#
_symmetry.space_group_name_H-M   'P 1'
#
loop_
_entity.id
_entity.type
_entity.pdbx_description
1 polymer ?
#
loop_
_entity_poly.entity_id
_entity_poly.type
_entity_poly.pdbx_seq_one_letter_code
_entity_poly.pdbx_strand_id
1 'polypeptide(L)' 'MEVMKDYVAHLDNKKRITLRGAAYQYYNVKEYGNGCIILEPRELAVPESISARTLADMDRAVSNFKRGDVSPAIDLSDF' A
#
# COMPACT_ATOMS: atom_id res chain seq x y z
N MET A 1 -28.61 7.67 -7.51
CA MET A 1 -27.28 8.26 -7.28
C MET A 1 -27.37 9.70 -7.70
N GLU A 2 -27.11 10.61 -6.79
CA GLU A 2 -27.03 12.04 -7.09
C GLU A 2 -25.59 12.37 -7.45
N VAL A 3 -25.37 13.10 -8.55
CA VAL A 3 -24.03 13.46 -9.00
C VAL A 3 -23.56 14.66 -8.18
N MET A 4 -22.69 14.43 -7.20
CA MET A 4 -22.18 15.52 -6.35
C MET A 4 -21.12 16.38 -7.05
N LYS A 5 -20.35 15.79 -7.96
CA LYS A 5 -19.31 16.47 -8.75
C LYS A 5 -19.26 15.86 -10.14
N ASP A 6 -19.35 16.70 -11.17
CA ASP A 6 -19.15 16.33 -12.57
C ASP A 6 -18.07 17.24 -13.15
N TYR A 7 -17.00 16.64 -13.67
CA TYR A 7 -15.94 17.37 -14.34
C TYR A 7 -15.13 16.44 -15.26
N VAL A 8 -14.60 17.04 -16.32
CA VAL A 8 -13.69 16.35 -17.24
C VAL A 8 -12.25 16.46 -16.70
N ALA A 9 -11.55 15.34 -16.66
CA ALA A 9 -10.13 15.28 -16.34
C ALA A 9 -9.33 14.78 -17.55
N HIS A 10 -8.14 15.33 -17.75
CA HIS A 10 -7.19 14.84 -18.74
C HIS A 10 -6.07 14.07 -18.05
N LEU A 11 -5.41 13.20 -18.82
CA LEU A 11 -4.24 12.48 -18.36
C LEU A 11 -3.03 13.41 -18.30
N ASP A 12 -2.27 13.31 -17.22
CA ASP A 12 -0.95 13.95 -17.16
C ASP A 12 0.09 13.20 -18.00
N ASN A 13 1.31 13.76 -18.07
CA ASN A 13 2.43 13.16 -18.82
C ASN A 13 2.84 11.76 -18.32
N LYS A 14 2.46 11.40 -17.08
CA LYS A 14 2.70 10.08 -16.47
C LYS A 14 1.49 9.16 -16.59
N LYS A 15 0.48 9.52 -17.40
CA LYS A 15 -0.76 8.76 -17.60
C LYS A 15 -1.60 8.62 -16.32
N ARG A 16 -1.58 9.63 -15.44
CA ARG A 16 -2.40 9.66 -14.21
C ARG A 16 -3.59 10.60 -14.37
N ILE A 17 -4.70 10.26 -13.72
CA ILE A 17 -5.89 11.13 -13.60
C ILE A 17 -5.94 11.67 -12.17
N THR A 18 -6.17 12.98 -12.01
CA THR A 18 -6.27 13.63 -10.69
C THR A 18 -7.73 13.77 -10.25
N LEU A 19 -8.08 13.20 -9.09
CA LEU A 19 -9.40 13.35 -8.47
C LEU A 19 -9.49 14.69 -7.72
N ARG A 20 -10.43 15.59 -8.10
CA ARG A 20 -10.55 16.94 -7.54
C ARG A 20 -11.36 16.95 -6.25
N GLY A 21 -10.71 17.29 -5.13
CA GLY A 21 -11.32 17.34 -3.81
C GLY A 21 -11.69 15.95 -3.31
N ALA A 22 -10.71 15.04 -3.37
CA ALA A 22 -10.79 13.71 -2.77
C ALA A 22 -11.06 13.84 -1.26
N ALA A 23 -12.07 13.13 -0.77
CA ALA A 23 -12.45 13.14 0.66
C ALA A 23 -11.56 12.21 1.51
N TYR A 24 -10.90 11.25 0.88
CA TYR A 24 -10.06 10.24 1.54
C TYR A 24 -8.66 10.26 0.95
N GLN A 25 -7.68 9.80 1.73
CA GLN A 25 -6.29 9.72 1.28
C GLN A 25 -6.02 8.48 0.44
N TYR A 26 -6.71 7.38 0.70
CA TYR A 26 -6.49 6.10 0.03
C TYR A 26 -7.78 5.55 -0.55
N TYR A 27 -7.66 4.99 -1.75
CA TYR A 27 -8.76 4.39 -2.48
C TYR A 27 -8.35 3.00 -2.96
N ASN A 28 -9.25 2.05 -2.82
CA ASN A 28 -9.18 0.79 -3.55
C ASN A 28 -9.67 1.04 -4.98
N VAL A 29 -8.84 0.71 -5.97
CA VAL A 29 -9.12 0.96 -7.39
C VAL A 29 -9.47 -0.36 -8.06
N LYS A 30 -10.64 -0.43 -8.69
CA LYS A 30 -11.08 -1.56 -9.52
C LYS A 30 -11.33 -1.08 -10.94
N GLU A 31 -10.59 -1.61 -11.89
CA GLU A 31 -10.80 -1.37 -13.32
C GLU A 31 -11.52 -2.58 -13.94
N TYR A 32 -12.55 -2.31 -14.72
CA TYR A 32 -13.36 -3.32 -15.40
C TYR A 32 -13.07 -3.30 -16.89
N GLY A 33 -13.26 -4.44 -17.57
CA GLY A 33 -12.94 -4.58 -19.01
C GLY A 33 -13.74 -3.65 -19.93
N ASN A 34 -14.80 -3.03 -19.45
CA ASN A 34 -15.58 -2.00 -20.15
C ASN A 34 -15.02 -0.58 -19.97
N GLY A 35 -13.87 -0.41 -19.31
CA GLY A 35 -13.24 0.88 -19.03
C GLY A 35 -13.85 1.62 -17.83
N CYS A 36 -14.80 1.03 -17.10
CA CYS A 36 -15.27 1.61 -15.85
C CYS A 36 -14.19 1.47 -14.77
N ILE A 37 -13.97 2.53 -14.00
CA ILE A 37 -13.08 2.53 -12.84
C ILE A 37 -13.93 2.87 -11.61
N ILE A 38 -13.88 2.01 -10.60
CA ILE A 38 -14.54 2.22 -9.31
C ILE A 38 -13.46 2.53 -8.27
N LEU A 39 -13.69 3.60 -7.51
CA LEU A 39 -12.84 4.09 -6.43
C LEU A 39 -13.61 3.94 -5.12
N GLU A 40 -13.19 3.01 -4.26
CA GLU A 40 -13.78 2.81 -2.93
C GLU A 40 -12.86 3.40 -1.86
N PRO A 41 -13.32 4.29 -0.97
CA PRO A 41 -12.53 4.76 0.16
C PRO A 41 -11.93 3.61 0.96
N ARG A 42 -10.65 3.73 1.31
CA ARG A 42 -9.98 2.76 2.18
C ARG A 42 -9.25 3.51 3.28
N GLU A 43 -9.39 3.02 4.50
CA GLU A 43 -8.55 3.46 5.61
C GLU A 43 -7.33 2.53 5.69
N LEU A 44 -6.15 3.14 5.85
CA LEU A 44 -4.94 2.41 6.21
C LEU A 44 -5.00 2.16 7.71
N ALA A 45 -5.67 1.08 8.09
CA ALA A 45 -5.59 0.57 9.46
C ALA A 45 -4.20 -0.05 9.66
N VAL A 46 -3.47 0.42 10.67
CA VAL A 46 -2.34 -0.34 11.21
C VAL A 46 -2.93 -1.66 11.70
N PRO A 47 -2.38 -2.83 11.30
CA PRO A 47 -2.87 -4.10 11.81
C PRO A 47 -2.83 -4.06 13.35
N GLU A 48 -3.97 -4.29 14.00
CA GLU A 48 -4.04 -4.31 15.48
C GLU A 48 -3.06 -5.33 16.09
N SER A 49 -2.73 -6.36 15.31
CA SER A 49 -1.77 -7.38 15.70
C SER A 49 -1.00 -7.93 14.50
N ILE A 50 0.23 -8.36 14.77
CA ILE A 50 0.98 -9.21 13.86
C ILE A 50 0.48 -10.64 13.98
N SER A 51 0.45 -11.38 12.87
CA SER A 51 0.02 -12.78 12.91
C SER A 51 0.92 -13.58 13.86
N ALA A 52 0.37 -14.59 14.53
CA ALA A 52 1.14 -15.46 15.42
C ALA A 52 2.35 -16.10 14.71
N ARG A 53 2.22 -16.36 13.40
CA ARG A 53 3.31 -16.85 12.56
C ARG A 53 4.42 -15.82 12.40
N THR A 54 4.06 -14.57 12.10
CA THR A 54 5.02 -13.46 11.97
C THR A 54 5.75 -13.22 13.28
N LEU A 55 5.04 -13.27 14.41
CA LEU A 55 5.65 -13.14 15.73
C LEU A 55 6.66 -14.26 16.00
N ALA A 56 6.30 -15.52 15.73
CA ALA A 56 7.20 -16.66 15.90
C ALA A 56 8.44 -16.58 15.01
N ASP A 57 8.28 -16.11 13.77
CA ASP A 57 9.41 -15.89 12.86
C ASP A 57 10.34 -14.77 13.35
N MET A 58 9.80 -13.70 13.94
CA MET A 58 10.57 -12.64 14.58
C MET A 58 11.35 -13.15 15.80
N ASP A 59 10.71 -13.92 16.68
CA ASP A 59 11.36 -14.51 17.84
C ASP A 59 12.52 -15.43 17.43
N ARG A 60 12.33 -16.23 16.37
CA ARG A 60 13.38 -17.07 15.79
C ARG A 60 14.54 -16.23 15.25
N ALA A 61 14.25 -15.14 14.52
CA ALA A 61 15.27 -14.25 14.00
C ALA A 61 16.11 -13.62 15.13
N VAL A 62 15.47 -13.15 16.20
CA VAL A 62 16.16 -12.60 17.38
C VAL A 62 17.01 -13.67 18.07
N SER A 63 16.51 -14.89 18.21
CA SER A 63 17.28 -15.99 18.80
C SER A 63 18.49 -16.38 17.95
N ASN A 64 18.36 -16.40 16.62
CA ASN A 64 19.46 -16.66 15.71
C ASN A 64 20.53 -15.56 15.82
N PHE A 65 20.09 -14.30 15.85
CA PHE A 65 20.97 -13.14 16.04
C PHE A 65 21.79 -13.23 17.32
N LYS A 66 21.14 -13.54 18.46
CA LYS A 66 21.83 -13.72 19.75
C LYS A 66 22.83 -14.88 19.76
N ARG A 67 22.63 -15.90 18.93
CA ARG A 67 23.53 -17.06 18.80
C ARG A 67 24.65 -16.84 17.78
N GLY A 68 24.67 -15.70 17.09
CA GLY A 68 25.62 -15.43 16.01
C GLY A 68 25.33 -16.22 14.72
N ASP A 69 24.18 -16.87 14.63
CA ASP A 69 23.70 -17.55 13.42
C ASP A 69 23.04 -16.53 12.49
N VAL A 70 23.87 -15.65 11.94
CA VAL A 70 23.45 -14.49 11.13
C VAL A 70 24.06 -14.56 9.74
N SER A 71 23.33 -13.99 8.77
CA SER A 71 23.87 -13.79 7.42
C SER A 71 25.05 -12.80 7.45
N PRO A 72 25.91 -12.83 6.42
CA PRO A 72 26.87 -11.75 6.19
C PRO A 72 26.18 -10.38 6.19
N ALA A 73 26.94 -9.35 6.60
CA ALA A 73 26.45 -7.98 6.55
C ALA A 73 26.14 -7.57 5.11
N ILE A 74 25.00 -6.90 4.92
CA ILE A 74 24.65 -6.30 3.64
C ILE A 74 25.39 -4.97 3.54
N ASP A 75 26.19 -4.81 2.49
CA ASP A 75 26.81 -3.54 2.17
C ASP A 75 25.79 -2.64 1.46
N LEU A 76 25.60 -1.42 1.99
CA LEU A 76 24.64 -0.43 1.49
C LEU A 76 25.33 0.84 1.00
N SER A 77 26.66 0.82 0.83
CA SER A 77 27.44 2.00 0.47
C SER A 77 27.18 2.55 -0.95
N ASP A 78 26.51 1.78 -1.81
CA ASP A 78 26.13 2.15 -3.18
C ASP A 78 24.70 2.76 -3.30
N PHE A 79 23.99 3.01 -2.18
CA PHE A 79 22.65 3.62 -2.17
C PHE A 79 22.67 5.12 -1.80
#